data_AF-A0A940TAS9-F1
#
_entry.id   AF-A0A940TAS9-F1
#
_cell.length_a   1.000
_cell.length_b   1.000
_cell.length_c   1.000
_cell.angle_alpha   90.00
_cell.angle_beta   90.00
_cell.angle_gamma   90.00
#
_symmetry.space_group_name_H-M   'P 1'
#
loop_
_entity.id
_entity.type
_entity.pdbx_description
1 polymer ?
#
loop_
_entity_poly.entity_id
_entity_poly.type
_entity_poly.pdbx_seq_one_letter_code
_entity_poly.pdbx_strand_id
1 'polypeptide(L)' 'MIMSKLVEMNEKIADAVVGGYKKIEKGVVDGYKKIENGVVDGFEKVSDKFVEKLFTREGETVEEAKNRMAENAKNAGK' A
#
# COMPACT_ATOMS: atom_id res chain seq x y z
N MET A 1 30.09 11.81 41.25
CA MET A 1 30.23 12.46 39.93
C MET A 1 30.55 11.49 38.79
N ILE A 2 31.59 10.64 38.86
CA ILE A 2 31.95 9.74 37.73
C ILE A 2 30.83 8.77 37.37
N MET A 3 30.22 8.12 38.38
CA MET A 3 29.13 7.18 38.14
C MET A 3 27.90 7.81 37.47
N SER A 4 27.48 9.02 37.85
CA SER A 4 26.30 9.63 37.20
C SER A 4 26.58 10.02 35.75
N LYS A 5 27.80 10.46 35.42
CA LYS A 5 28.21 10.72 34.03
C LYS A 5 28.18 9.44 33.16
N LEU A 6 28.57 8.30 33.73
CA LEU A 6 28.48 7.01 33.03
C LEU A 6 27.03 6.58 32.79
N VAL A 7 26.16 6.76 33.79
CA VAL A 7 24.72 6.49 33.67
C VAL A 7 24.09 7.37 32.59
N GLU A 8 24.31 8.68 32.62
CA GLU A 8 23.79 9.62 31.62
C GLU A 8 24.27 9.29 30.19
N MET A 9 25.52 8.87 30.04
CA MET A 9 26.05 8.46 28.74
C MET A 9 25.40 7.17 28.24
N ASN A 10 25.17 6.19 29.13
CA ASN A 10 24.48 4.96 28.79
C ASN A 10 23.02 5.21 28.41
N GLU A 11 22.32 6.12 29.09
CA GLU A 11 20.96 6.54 28.73
C GLU A 11 20.92 7.15 27.32
N LYS A 12 21.86 8.05 26.99
CA LYS A 12 21.97 8.63 25.64
C LYS A 12 22.23 7.57 24.56
N ILE A 13 23.07 6.57 24.86
CA ILE A 13 23.30 5.45 23.94
C ILE A 13 22.02 4.63 23.77
N ALA A 14 21.31 4.31 24.85
CA ALA A 14 20.04 3.58 24.79
C ALA A 14 19.00 4.33 23.95
N ASP A 15 18.85 5.64 24.16
CA ASP A 15 17.94 6.48 23.40
C ASP A 15 18.29 6.53 21.92
N ALA A 16 19.58 6.66 21.60
CA ALA A 16 20.06 6.64 20.22
C ALA A 16 19.79 5.30 19.53
N VAL A 17 20.01 4.19 20.25
CA VAL A 17 19.76 2.83 19.75
C VAL A 17 18.26 2.61 19.50
N VAL A 18 17.40 2.94 20.48
CA VAL A 18 15.94 2.84 20.33
C VAL A 18 15.43 3.74 19.21
N GLY A 19 15.94 4.96 19.11
CA GLY A 19 15.61 5.89 18.03
C GLY A 19 16.04 5.37 16.65
N GLY A 20 17.21 4.73 16.57
CA GLY A 20 17.70 4.08 15.36
C GLY A 20 16.78 2.95 14.90
N TYR A 21 16.43 2.03 15.80
CA TYR A 21 15.54 0.91 15.48
C TYR A 21 14.15 1.38 15.04
N LYS A 22 13.54 2.37 15.73
CA LYS A 22 12.24 2.93 15.32
C LYS A 22 12.27 3.56 13.92
N LYS A 23 13.38 4.22 13.54
CA LYS A 23 13.54 4.79 12.20
C LYS A 23 13.61 3.71 11.13
N ILE A 24 14.34 2.63 11.40
CA ILE A 24 14.45 1.48 10.49
C ILE A 24 13.08 0.82 10.32
N GLU A 25 12.38 0.53 11.42
CA GLU A 25 11.03 -0.06 11.41
C GLU A 25 10.08 0.78 10.55
N LYS A 26 10.02 2.09 10.81
CA LYS A 26 9.19 3.01 10.03
C LYS A 26 9.55 3.00 8.55
N GLY A 27 10.85 3.06 8.22
CA GLY A 27 11.31 3.04 6.83
C GLY A 27 10.92 1.76 6.09
N VAL A 28 11.01 0.60 6.77
CA VAL A 28 10.61 -0.70 6.22
C VAL A 28 9.09 -0.75 6.00
N VAL A 29 8.31 -0.39 7.00
CA VAL A 29 6.82 -0.41 6.90
C VAL A 29 6.33 0.54 5.81
N ASP A 30 6.85 1.76 5.76
CA ASP A 30 6.50 2.75 4.73
C ASP A 30 6.94 2.28 3.33
N GLY A 31 8.08 1.60 3.23
CA GLY A 31 8.58 1.00 2.01
C GLY A 31 7.63 -0.08 1.46
N TYR A 32 7.21 -1.02 2.31
CA TYR A 32 6.26 -2.07 1.92
C TYR A 32 4.93 -1.50 1.46
N LYS A 33 4.34 -0.55 2.21
CA LYS A 33 3.08 0.09 1.84
C LYS A 33 3.16 0.80 0.47
N LYS A 34 4.28 1.46 0.17
CA LYS A 34 4.48 2.11 -1.12
C LYS A 34 4.52 1.11 -2.28
N ILE A 35 5.19 -0.02 -2.08
CA ILE A 35 5.26 -1.09 -3.09
C ILE A 35 3.86 -1.68 -3.30
N GLU A 36 3.16 -2.02 -2.22
CA GLU A 36 1.79 -2.57 -2.28
C GLU A 36 0.85 -1.64 -3.04
N ASN A 37 0.78 -0.36 -2.64
CA ASN A 37 -0.05 0.62 -3.32
C ASN A 37 0.33 0.77 -4.80
N GLY A 38 1.63 0.83 -5.11
CA GLY A 38 2.09 0.94 -6.50
C GLY A 38 1.70 -0.26 -7.36
N VAL A 39 1.73 -1.47 -6.80
CA VAL A 39 1.32 -2.69 -7.51
C VAL A 39 -0.20 -2.72 -7.71
N VAL A 40 -0.98 -2.41 -6.67
CA VAL A 40 -2.46 -2.39 -6.74
C VAL A 40 -2.93 -1.34 -7.74
N ASP A 41 -2.46 -0.10 -7.63
CA ASP A 41 -2.80 0.98 -8.56
C ASP A 41 -2.38 0.66 -10.00
N GLY A 42 -1.21 0.04 -10.16
CA GLY A 42 -0.70 -0.37 -11.46
C GLY A 42 -1.59 -1.43 -12.11
N PHE A 43 -1.98 -2.44 -11.34
CA PHE A 43 -2.89 -3.49 -11.79
C PHE A 43 -4.27 -2.93 -12.13
N GLU A 44 -4.83 -2.06 -11.29
CA GLU A 44 -6.12 -1.42 -11.53
C GLU A 44 -6.12 -0.65 -12.86
N LYS A 45 -5.09 0.17 -13.12
CA LYS A 45 -4.95 0.90 -14.39
C LYS A 45 -4.88 -0.01 -15.61
N VAL A 46 -4.19 -1.15 -15.50
CA VAL A 46 -4.11 -2.12 -16.59
C VAL A 46 -5.48 -2.77 -16.80
N SER A 47 -6.12 -3.22 -15.72
CA SER A 47 -7.47 -3.79 -15.73
C SER A 47 -8.49 -2.83 -16.37
N ASP A 48 -8.46 -1.55 -15.98
CA ASP A 48 -9.33 -0.51 -16.51
C ASP A 48 -9.18 -0.35 -18.02
N LYS A 49 -7.94 -0.35 -18.52
CA LYS A 49 -7.67 -0.29 -19.97
C LYS A 49 -8.18 -1.53 -20.71
N PHE A 50 -8.14 -2.70 -20.10
CA PHE A 50 -8.72 -3.92 -20.68
C PHE A 50 -10.24 -3.80 -20.76
N VAL A 51 -10.89 -3.36 -19.67
CA VAL A 51 -12.34 -3.12 -19.65
C VAL A 51 -12.74 -2.09 -20.68
N GLU A 52 -12.04 -0.94 -20.73
CA GLU A 52 -12.28 0.13 -21.69
C GLU A 52 -12.17 -0.33 -23.14
N LYS A 53 -11.20 -1.19 -23.47
CA LYS A 53 -10.98 -1.59 -24.87
C LYS A 53 -11.85 -2.75 -25.32
N LEU A 54 -12.19 -3.66 -24.42
CA LEU A 54 -12.78 -4.95 -24.79
C LEU A 54 -14.24 -5.10 -24.35
N PHE A 55 -14.68 -4.33 -23.35
CA PHE A 55 -15.94 -4.62 -22.65
C PHE A 55 -16.86 -3.42 -22.48
N THR A 56 -16.41 -2.18 -22.65
CA THR A 56 -17.31 -1.02 -22.68
C THR A 56 -18.14 -1.00 -23.96
N ARG A 57 -19.34 -0.42 -23.88
CA ARG A 57 -20.21 -0.11 -25.03
C ARG A 57 -20.20 1.40 -25.30
N GLU A 58 -20.74 1.81 -26.44
CA GLU A 58 -20.87 3.22 -26.77
C GLU A 58 -21.65 3.98 -25.68
N GLY A 59 -21.07 5.08 -25.19
CA GLY A 59 -21.65 5.89 -24.11
C GLY A 59 -21.50 5.30 -22.70
N GLU A 60 -20.85 4.15 -22.53
CA GLU A 60 -20.64 3.50 -21.24
C GLU A 60 -19.25 3.80 -20.66
N THR A 61 -19.19 4.15 -19.39
CA THR A 61 -17.94 4.32 -18.64
C THR A 61 -17.34 2.97 -18.22
N VAL A 62 -16.04 2.96 -17.91
CA VAL A 62 -15.35 1.75 -17.42
C VAL A 62 -16.01 1.19 -16.16
N GLU A 63 -16.43 2.06 -15.24
CA GLU A 63 -17.07 1.66 -13.99
C GLU A 63 -18.46 1.05 -14.22
N GLU A 64 -19.25 1.62 -15.14
CA GLU A 64 -20.53 1.02 -15.53
C GLU A 64 -20.34 -0.35 -16.19
N ALA A 65 -19.33 -0.49 -17.06
CA ALA A 65 -19.00 -1.76 -17.70
C ALA A 65 -18.58 -2.82 -16.65
N LYS A 66 -17.75 -2.47 -15.67
CA LYS A 66 -17.39 -3.36 -14.55
C LYS A 66 -18.61 -3.82 -13.76
N ASN A 67 -19.49 -2.88 -13.39
CA ASN A 67 -20.71 -3.17 -12.64
C ASN A 67 -21.65 -4.10 -13.42
N ARG A 68 -21.84 -3.86 -14.72
CA ARG A 68 -22.60 -4.76 -15.59
C ARG A 68 -21.97 -6.15 -15.68
N MET A 69 -20.65 -6.25 -15.83
CA MET A 69 -19.95 -7.54 -15.87
C MET A 69 -20.14 -8.33 -14.56
N ALA A 70 -20.06 -7.65 -13.42
CA ALA A 70 -20.29 -8.26 -12.11
C ALA A 70 -21.73 -8.79 -11.96
N GLU A 71 -22.73 -8.02 -12.39
CA GLU A 71 -24.13 -8.47 -12.39
C GLU A 71 -24.36 -9.65 -13.34
N ASN A 72 -23.79 -9.61 -14.55
CA ASN A 72 -23.85 -10.72 -15.50
C ASN A 72 -23.22 -12.00 -14.91
N ALA A 73 -22.09 -11.89 -14.20
CA ALA A 73 -21.44 -13.03 -13.57
C ALA A 73 -22.29 -13.64 -12.44
N LYS A 74 -22.96 -12.81 -11.62
CA LYS A 74 -23.90 -13.28 -10.58
C LYS A 74 -25.11 -13.99 -11.17
N ASN A 75 -25.60 -13.53 -12.31
CA ASN A 75 -26.77 -14.09 -12.98
C ASN A 75 -26.44 -15.36 -13.78
N ALA A 76 -25.22 -15.50 -14.29
CA ALA A 76 -24.79 -16.70 -15.01
C ALA A 76 -24.62 -17.94 -14.11
N GLY A 77 -24.50 -17.74 -12.79
CA GLY A 77 -24.44 -18.83 -11.79
C GLY A 77 -25.80 -19.23 -11.20
N LYS A 78 -26.90 -18.65 -11.70
CA LYS A 78 -28.28 -19.01 -11.34
C LYS A 78 -28.92 -19.82 -12.46
#